data_AF-A0A1L9GZY7-F1
#
_entry.id   AF-A0A1L9GZY7-F1
#
_cell.length_a   1.000
_cell.length_b   1.000
_cell.length_c   1.000
_cell.angle_alpha   90.00
_cell.angle_beta   90.00
_cell.angle_gamma   90.00
#
_symmetry.space_group_name_H-M   'P 1'
#
loop_
_entity.id
_entity.type
_entity.pdbx_description
1 polymer ?
#
loop_
_entity_poly.entity_id
_entity_poly.type
_entity_poly.pdbx_seq_one_letter_code
_entity_poly.pdbx_strand_id
1 'polypeptide(L)'
;MEKEFDRWNKTKKEIDQSSENRFYHPREIWWCTLGINIGFEQDGSDQEFRRPVLVLRAFGKICLVVPLTTSPQKHKFRVPIGLVEGKERALLSPN
;
A
#
# COMPACT_ATOMS: atom_id res chain seq x y z
N MET A 1 -11.21 16.48 0.91
CA MET A 1 -10.84 16.22 -0.49
C MET A 1 -11.84 15.25 -1.04
N GLU A 2 -12.40 15.52 -2.21
CA GLU A 2 -13.33 14.62 -2.87
C GLU A 2 -12.58 13.36 -3.34
N LYS A 3 -13.18 12.18 -3.16
CA LYS A 3 -12.58 10.90 -3.52
C LYS A 3 -12.94 10.55 -4.97
N GLU A 4 -11.93 10.23 -5.78
CA GLU A 4 -12.11 9.90 -7.21
C GLU A 4 -12.51 8.43 -7.43
N PHE A 5 -13.68 8.01 -6.91
CA PHE A 5 -14.12 6.62 -7.01
C PHE A 5 -14.29 6.13 -8.46
N ASP A 6 -14.80 6.98 -9.35
CA ASP A 6 -15.03 6.61 -10.76
C ASP A 6 -13.73 6.36 -11.51
N ARG A 7 -12.72 7.19 -11.24
CA ARG A 7 -11.38 7.02 -11.79
C ARG A 7 -10.75 5.73 -11.28
N TRP A 8 -10.88 5.45 -9.99
CA TRP A 8 -10.42 4.19 -9.41
C TRP A 8 -11.11 2.98 -10.05
N ASN A 9 -12.43 3.02 -10.24
CA ASN A 9 -13.18 1.93 -10.88
C ASN A 9 -12.69 1.62 -12.30
N LYS A 10 -12.35 2.65 -13.09
CA LYS A 10 -11.76 2.47 -14.41
C LYS A 10 -10.40 1.76 -14.32
N THR A 11 -9.47 2.29 -13.53
CA THR A 11 -8.13 1.72 -13.36
C THR A 11 -8.16 0.30 -12.78
N LYS A 12 -9.06 0.02 -11.83
CA LYS A 12 -9.23 -1.33 -11.26
C LYS A 12 -9.57 -2.36 -12.33
N LYS A 13 -10.46 -2.04 -13.28
CA LYS A 13 -10.83 -2.94 -14.37
C LYS A 13 -9.67 -3.20 -15.32
N GLU A 14 -8.85 -2.18 -15.60
CA GLU A 14 -7.64 -2.32 -16.41
C GLU A 14 -6.60 -3.23 -15.74
N ILE A 15 -6.39 -3.07 -14.43
CA ILE A 15 -5.46 -3.91 -13.65
C ILE A 15 -5.94 -5.35 -13.55
N ASP A 16 -7.24 -5.59 -13.37
CA ASP A 16 -7.84 -6.92 -13.28
C ASP A 16 -7.61 -7.76 -14.57
N GLN A 17 -7.56 -7.09 -15.73
CA GLN A 17 -7.25 -7.73 -17.02
C GLN A 17 -5.76 -8.05 -17.17
N SER A 18 -4.89 -7.42 -16.39
CA SER A 18 -3.45 -7.69 -16.41
C SER A 18 -3.14 -8.99 -15.65
N SER A 19 -2.58 -9.98 -16.35
CA SER A 19 -2.22 -11.26 -15.75
C SER A 19 -0.73 -11.31 -15.43
N GLU A 20 -0.36 -10.92 -14.21
CA GLU A 20 1.00 -11.13 -13.71
C GLU A 20 1.00 -12.02 -12.47
N ASN A 21 1.60 -13.19 -12.59
CA ASN A 21 2.00 -13.97 -11.42
C ASN A 21 3.28 -13.36 -10.87
N ARG A 22 3.14 -12.52 -9.83
CA ARG A 22 4.29 -11.97 -9.12
C ARG A 22 4.66 -12.88 -7.95
N PHE A 23 5.91 -13.33 -7.92
CA PHE A 23 6.47 -14.02 -6.76
C PHE A 23 6.97 -12.98 -5.76
N TYR A 24 6.59 -13.13 -4.50
CA TYR A 24 6.96 -12.22 -3.41
C TYR A 24 7.32 -13.00 -2.15
N HIS A 25 8.11 -12.38 -1.28
CA HIS A 25 8.56 -12.96 -0.02
C HIS A 25 8.25 -12.06 1.18
N PRO A 26 8.03 -12.64 2.37
CA PRO A 26 7.95 -11.84 3.60
C PRO A 26 9.18 -10.96 3.81
N ARG A 27 8.94 -9.75 4.32
CA ARG A 27 9.90 -8.65 4.53
C ARG A 27 10.31 -7.87 3.27
N GLU A 28 9.75 -8.20 2.11
CA GLU A 28 9.89 -7.36 0.92
C GLU A 28 8.94 -6.16 0.96
N ILE A 29 9.35 -5.07 0.30
CA ILE A 29 8.51 -3.91 0.06
C ILE A 29 8.02 -3.96 -1.38
N TRP A 30 6.69 -3.88 -1.53
CA TRP A 30 6.02 -3.94 -2.82
C TRP A 30 5.14 -2.73 -3.03
N TRP A 31 5.11 -2.21 -4.25
CA TRP A 31 4.10 -1.23 -4.65
C TRP A 31 2.81 -1.96 -5.02
N CYS A 32 1.81 -1.85 -4.17
CA CYS A 32 0.51 -2.49 -4.36
C CYS A 32 -0.54 -1.43 -4.66
N THR A 33 -1.41 -1.73 -5.62
CA THR A 33 -2.61 -0.95 -5.89
C THR A 33 -3.60 -1.15 -4.73
N LEU A 34 -3.72 -0.15 -3.86
CA LEU A 34 -4.66 -0.16 -2.75
C LEU A 34 -5.98 0.57 -3.07
N GLY A 35 -6.02 1.33 -4.17
CA GLY A 35 -7.23 2.00 -4.63
C GLY A 35 -7.59 3.24 -3.82
N ILE A 36 -8.83 3.67 -4.02
CA ILE A 36 -9.51 4.69 -3.20
C ILE A 36 -10.54 3.97 -2.33
N ASN A 37 -10.37 4.06 -1.02
CA ASN A 37 -11.12 3.31 -0.03
C ASN A 37 -12.11 4.20 0.74
N ILE A 38 -12.71 3.69 1.80
CA ILE A 38 -13.72 4.39 2.61
C ILE A 38 -13.27 4.60 4.05
N GLY A 39 -13.86 5.58 4.74
CA GLY A 39 -13.59 5.83 6.15
C GLY A 39 -12.09 6.03 6.44
N PHE A 40 -11.55 5.20 7.33
CA PHE A 40 -10.17 5.24 7.79
C PHE A 40 -9.25 4.19 7.12
N GLU A 41 -9.74 3.50 6.09
CA GLU A 41 -8.92 2.59 5.31
C GLU A 41 -7.84 3.36 4.53
N GLN A 42 -6.68 2.72 4.33
CA GLN A 42 -5.54 3.41 3.73
C GLN A 42 -5.66 3.44 2.20
N ASP A 43 -5.78 4.64 1.64
CA ASP A 43 -5.78 4.86 0.19
C ASP A 43 -4.37 4.67 -0.43
N GLY A 44 -4.35 4.31 -1.71
CA GLY A 44 -3.21 4.56 -2.60
C GLY A 44 -2.98 6.07 -2.83
N SER A 45 -1.81 6.45 -3.35
CA SER A 45 -1.45 7.87 -3.47
C SER A 45 -0.85 8.30 -4.82
N ASP A 46 -0.52 7.37 -5.70
CA ASP A 46 -0.01 7.71 -7.04
C ASP A 46 -1.12 7.64 -8.11
N GLN A 47 -0.75 7.87 -9.37
CA GLN A 47 -1.69 7.89 -10.49
C GLN A 47 -2.35 6.52 -10.75
N GLU A 48 -1.73 5.45 -10.27
CA GLU A 48 -2.21 4.07 -10.36
C GLU A 48 -2.83 3.60 -9.03
N PHE A 49 -3.07 4.52 -8.09
CA PHE A 49 -3.62 4.22 -6.76
C PHE A 49 -2.80 3.21 -5.98
N ARG A 50 -1.47 3.25 -6.13
CA ARG A 50 -0.51 2.41 -5.44
C ARG A 50 0.02 3.07 -4.17
N ARG A 51 0.47 2.21 -3.28
CA ARG A 51 1.22 2.57 -2.07
C ARG A 51 2.24 1.46 -1.81
N PRO A 52 3.45 1.79 -1.35
CA PRO A 52 4.38 0.77 -0.94
C PRO A 52 3.88 0.11 0.36
N VAL A 53 3.97 -1.20 0.41
CA VAL A 53 3.52 -2.04 1.52
C VAL A 53 4.64 -3.00 1.92
N LEU A 54 4.73 -3.30 3.21
CA LEU A 54 5.59 -4.37 3.71
C LEU A 54 4.83 -5.69 3.68
N VAL A 55 5.36 -6.70 3.01
CA VAL A 55 4.80 -8.06 3.02
C VAL A 55 5.11 -8.72 4.37
N LEU A 56 4.09 -9.00 5.18
CA LEU A 56 4.26 -9.70 6.45
C LEU A 56 4.20 -11.21 6.29
N ARG A 57 3.28 -11.69 5.44
CA ARG A 57 3.04 -13.14 5.25
C ARG A 57 2.47 -13.42 3.88
N ALA A 58 2.87 -14.56 3.30
CA ALA A 58 2.37 -15.07 2.04
C ALA A 58 1.40 -16.25 2.25
N PHE A 59 0.36 -16.33 1.41
CA PHE A 59 -0.65 -17.38 1.35
C PHE A 59 -0.88 -17.83 -0.10
N GLY A 60 0.20 -17.98 -0.87
CA GLY A 60 0.15 -18.27 -2.30
C GLY A 60 0.03 -16.99 -3.12
N LYS A 61 -1.12 -16.75 -3.77
CA LYS A 61 -1.36 -15.51 -4.53
C LYS A 61 -1.79 -14.33 -3.64
N ILE A 62 -2.21 -14.59 -2.41
CA ILE A 62 -2.68 -13.59 -1.44
C ILE A 62 -1.60 -13.36 -0.37
N CYS A 63 -1.40 -12.11 0.04
CA CYS A 63 -0.50 -11.76 1.12
C CYS A 63 -1.17 -10.89 2.19
N LEU A 64 -0.66 -10.98 3.42
CA LEU A 64 -0.91 -10.00 4.46
C LEU A 64 0.17 -8.92 4.37
N VAL A 65 -0.25 -7.67 4.30
CA VAL A 65 0.64 -6.52 4.12
C VAL A 65 0.32 -5.41 5.10
N VAL A 66 1.32 -4.56 5.38
CA VAL A 66 1.12 -3.30 6.12
C VAL A 66 1.51 -2.13 5.21
N PRO A 67 0.59 -1.19 4.91
CA PRO A 67 0.90 -0.03 4.10
C PRO A 67 1.90 0.91 4.78
N LEU A 68 2.83 1.43 3.99
CA LEU A 68 3.80 2.42 4.44
C LEU A 68 3.25 3.84 4.28
N THR A 69 3.69 4.74 5.15
CA THR A 69 3.35 6.16 5.13
C THR A 69 4.61 7.02 5.16
N THR A 70 4.57 8.14 4.45
CA THR A 70 5.60 9.20 4.50
C THR A 70 5.19 10.34 5.43
N SER A 71 4.10 10.18 6.19
CA SER A 71 3.60 11.23 7.05
C SER A 71 4.60 11.52 8.18
N PRO A 72 5.04 12.78 8.37
CA PRO A 72 6.07 13.14 9.33
C PRO A 72 5.56 13.18 10.78
N GLN A 73 4.24 12.99 11.02
CA GLN A 73 3.71 13.02 12.38
C GLN A 73 4.28 11.87 13.20
N LYS A 74 4.91 12.23 14.32
CA LYS A 74 5.34 11.31 15.37
C LYS A 74 4.12 10.82 16.11
N HIS A 75 3.90 9.52 16.09
CA HIS A 75 2.80 8.86 16.80
C HIS A 75 3.32 7.55 17.38
N LYS A 76 2.87 7.15 18.58
CA LYS A 76 3.37 5.94 19.27
C LYS A 76 3.25 4.66 18.44
N PHE A 77 2.20 4.57 17.62
CA PHE A 77 1.95 3.43 16.75
C PHE A 77 2.63 3.55 15.37
N ARG A 78 3.37 4.64 15.11
CA ARG A 78 4.13 4.78 13.85
C ARG A 78 5.56 4.39 14.08
N VAL A 79 5.92 3.21 13.60
CA VAL A 79 7.27 2.67 13.69
C VAL A 79 8.04 3.10 12.44
N PRO A 80 9.10 3.91 12.56
CA PRO A 80 9.98 4.22 11.44
C PRO A 80 10.66 2.94 10.95
N ILE A 81 10.72 2.76 9.64
CA ILE A 81 11.43 1.65 9.00
C ILE A 81 12.64 2.12 8.19
N GLY A 82 12.93 3.42 8.23
CA GLY A 82 14.04 4.08 7.54
C GLY A 82 13.71 4.52 6.12
N LEU A 83 14.77 4.67 5.32
CA LEU A 83 14.69 5.15 3.95
C LEU A 83 14.25 4.04 2.99
N VAL A 84 13.18 4.31 2.26
CA VAL A 84 12.69 3.45 1.17
C VAL A 84 12.48 4.35 -0.04
N GLU A 85 13.28 4.13 -1.09
CA GLU A 85 13.31 4.96 -2.31
C GLU A 85 13.59 6.44 -2.01
N GLY A 86 14.55 6.70 -1.13
CA GLY A 86 14.97 8.07 -0.78
C GLY A 86 13.97 8.85 0.08
N LYS A 87 12.91 8.21 0.56
CA LYS A 87 11.93 8.82 1.47
C LYS A 87 11.93 8.09 2.80
N GLU A 88 11.88 8.84 3.90
CA GLU A 88 11.61 8.28 5.22
C GLU A 88 10.21 7.66 5.22
N ARG A 89 10.13 6.40 5.64
CA ARG A 89 8.86 5.67 5.73
C ARG A 89 8.66 5.12 7.12
N ALA A 90 7.38 5.06 7.50
CA ALA A 90 6.92 4.41 8.71
C ALA A 90 5.75 3.48 8.38
N LEU A 91 5.49 2.54 9.27
CA LEU A 91 4.29 1.71 9.26
C LEU A 91 3.48 1.91 10.54
N LEU A 92 2.21 1.54 10.51
CA LEU A 92 1.36 1.51 11.70
C LEU A 92 1.45 0.13 12.38
N SER A 93 1.94 0.07 13.61
CA SER A 93 1.99 -1.13 14.45
C SER A 93 1.08 -0.97 15.67
N PRO A 94 0.19 -1.92 15.98
CA PRO A 94 -0.78 -1.79 17.06
C PRO A 94 -0.16 -1.83 18.47
N ASN A 95 1.05 -2.37 18.64
CA ASN A 95 1.99 -2.20 19.77
C ASN A 95 3.29 -2.91 19.41
#